data_AF-A0AAD2CLP0-F1
#
_entry.id   AF-A0AAD2CLP0-F1
#
_cell.length_a   1.000
_cell.length_b   1.000
_cell.length_c   1.000
_cell.angle_alpha   90.00
_cell.angle_beta   90.00
_cell.angle_gamma   90.00
#
_symmetry.space_group_name_H-M   'P 1'
#
loop_
_entity.id
_entity.type
_entity.pdbx_description
1 polymer ?
#
loop_
_entity_poly.entity_id
_entity_poly.type
_entity_poly.pdbx_seq_one_letter_code
_entity_poly.pdbx_strand_id
1 'polypeptide(L)'
;MKSNLLCVDQLRDFGIIVNDVPLQRLKREDCNQYSHSIIDENSGLHIPMDFLKPISFFACRKPALSELDEYVSVEMTSSVPWEPYDPESSCIEQNLRRQYQGDIATQRIYSVERSDPNYRSICPLALPIALGDRVEATIDGVKTDGKSYLVKPEQLAQRWRISLECARRTLRKTTQRALRDWTKVEGSRRFRPTQFQLEYPRLRADIWADIKQGPCVSAEGNTYVAVYATACQWARGYALKKESEVSNSLQELFRDIGFPRVL
;
A
#
# COMPACT_ATOMS: atom_id res chain seq x y z
N MET A 1 2.18 -27.03 11.96
CA MET A 1 1.42 -27.47 10.77
C MET A 1 1.96 -26.72 9.56
N LYS A 2 2.26 -27.41 8.45
CA LYS A 2 2.51 -26.74 7.17
C LYS A 2 1.15 -26.56 6.51
N SER A 3 0.61 -25.34 6.56
CA SER A 3 -0.66 -25.00 5.92
C SER A 3 -0.38 -24.44 4.53
N ASN A 4 -0.94 -25.03 3.49
CA ASN A 4 -0.92 -24.46 2.15
C ASN A 4 -1.94 -23.32 2.08
N LEU A 5 -1.51 -22.17 1.56
CA LEU A 5 -2.40 -21.03 1.34
C LEU A 5 -3.00 -21.17 -0.06
N LEU A 6 -4.27 -21.56 -0.14
CA LEU A 6 -5.00 -21.61 -1.42
C LEU A 6 -5.76 -20.30 -1.64
N CYS A 7 -5.74 -19.79 -2.87
CA CYS A 7 -6.56 -18.64 -3.24
C CYS A 7 -8.00 -19.12 -3.41
N VAL A 8 -8.88 -18.76 -2.47
CA VAL A 8 -10.29 -19.19 -2.48
C VAL A 8 -11.02 -18.73 -3.73
N ASP A 9 -10.73 -17.51 -4.19
CA ASP A 9 -11.39 -16.92 -5.36
C ASP A 9 -11.02 -17.65 -6.65
N GLN A 10 -9.75 -18.03 -6.79
CA GLN A 10 -9.26 -18.81 -7.93
C GLN A 10 -9.90 -20.20 -8.01
N LEU A 11 -10.14 -20.85 -6.85
CA LEU A 11 -10.87 -22.13 -6.80
C LEU A 11 -12.32 -21.95 -7.27
N ARG A 12 -12.99 -20.89 -6.82
CA ARG A 12 -14.39 -20.59 -7.19
C ARG A 12 -14.53 -20.27 -8.68
N ASP A 13 -13.57 -19.55 -9.25
CA ASP A 13 -13.53 -19.27 -10.69
C ASP A 13 -13.37 -20.54 -11.53
N PHE A 14 -12.60 -21.52 -11.03
CA PHE A 14 -12.50 -22.86 -11.65
C PHE A 14 -13.78 -23.71 -11.50
N GLY A 15 -14.75 -23.27 -10.69
CA GLY A 15 -16.01 -23.97 -10.44
C GLY A 15 -16.01 -24.83 -9.17
N ILE A 16 -15.01 -24.72 -8.31
CA ILE A 16 -14.96 -25.44 -7.03
C ILE A 16 -15.76 -24.70 -5.97
N ILE A 17 -16.60 -25.44 -5.27
CA ILE A 17 -17.42 -24.91 -4.19
C ILE A 17 -16.56 -24.85 -2.93
N VAL A 18 -16.27 -23.64 -2.46
CA VAL A 18 -15.48 -23.40 -1.25
C VAL A 18 -16.35 -22.73 -0.18
N ASN A 19 -16.73 -23.51 0.83
CA ASN A 19 -17.49 -23.05 1.99
C ASN A 19 -16.54 -22.77 3.17
N ASP A 20 -16.01 -21.55 3.25
CA ASP A 20 -14.96 -21.16 4.20
C ASP A 20 -15.47 -20.63 5.54
N VAL A 21 -16.80 -20.51 5.70
CA VAL A 21 -17.45 -20.08 6.94
C VAL A 21 -17.43 -21.22 7.96
N PRO A 22 -16.77 -21.05 9.12
CA PRO A 22 -16.75 -22.08 10.16
C PRO A 22 -18.15 -22.40 10.66
N LEU A 23 -18.41 -23.68 10.94
CA LEU A 23 -19.72 -24.14 11.42
C LEU A 23 -20.26 -23.33 12.61
N GLN A 24 -19.38 -22.91 13.54
CA GLN A 24 -19.77 -22.10 14.70
C GLN A 24 -20.28 -20.68 14.36
N ARG A 25 -20.10 -20.20 13.13
CA ARG A 25 -20.58 -18.88 12.66
C ARG A 25 -21.84 -18.98 11.81
N LEU A 26 -22.22 -20.19 11.42
CA LEU A 26 -23.45 -20.45 10.68
C LEU A 26 -24.63 -20.59 11.64
N LYS A 27 -25.83 -20.35 11.13
CA LYS A 27 -27.05 -20.71 11.86
C LYS A 27 -27.19 -22.22 11.86
N ARG A 28 -27.84 -22.75 12.90
CA ARG A 28 -28.02 -24.21 13.05
C ARG A 28 -28.80 -24.84 11.90
N GLU A 29 -29.72 -24.10 11.29
CA GLU A 29 -30.50 -24.54 10.12
C GLU A 29 -29.64 -24.75 8.86
N ASP A 30 -28.54 -24.00 8.75
CA ASP A 30 -27.64 -24.02 7.58
C ASP A 30 -26.43 -24.95 7.78
N CYS A 31 -26.30 -25.57 8.96
CA CYS A 31 -25.19 -26.46 9.29
C CYS A 31 -25.43 -27.89 8.78
N ASN A 32 -24.60 -28.33 7.83
CA ASN A 32 -24.55 -29.69 7.32
C ASN A 32 -23.09 -30.14 7.10
N GLN A 33 -22.90 -31.36 6.59
CA GLN A 33 -21.56 -31.94 6.34
C GLN A 33 -20.75 -31.20 5.26
N TYR A 34 -21.40 -30.35 4.46
CA TYR A 34 -20.83 -29.58 3.36
C TYR A 34 -20.61 -28.10 3.71
N SER A 35 -21.16 -27.61 4.81
CA SER A 35 -21.18 -26.18 5.14
C SER A 35 -19.81 -25.59 5.49
N HIS A 36 -18.81 -26.43 5.80
CA HIS A 36 -17.43 -26.00 6.06
C HIS A 36 -16.44 -26.95 5.38
N SER A 37 -16.47 -26.96 4.05
CA SER A 37 -15.67 -27.86 3.22
C SER A 37 -15.37 -27.30 1.83
N ILE A 38 -14.40 -27.91 1.16
CA ILE A 38 -14.10 -27.72 -0.26
C ILE A 38 -14.70 -28.90 -1.03
N ILE A 39 -15.44 -28.62 -2.10
CA ILE A 39 -16.18 -29.62 -2.88
C ILE A 39 -15.93 -29.39 -4.37
N ASP A 40 -15.57 -30.45 -5.07
CA ASP A 40 -15.59 -30.52 -6.53
C ASP A 40 -16.65 -31.52 -6.98
N GLU A 41 -17.69 -31.03 -7.65
CA GLU A 41 -18.81 -31.86 -8.13
C GLU A 41 -18.38 -32.80 -9.26
N ASN A 42 -17.35 -32.43 -10.04
CA ASN A 42 -16.92 -33.19 -11.21
C ASN A 42 -16.13 -34.45 -10.81
N SER A 43 -15.18 -34.31 -9.87
CA SER A 43 -14.41 -35.46 -9.35
C SER A 43 -15.09 -36.17 -8.18
N GLY A 44 -16.13 -35.56 -7.57
CA GLY A 44 -16.74 -36.03 -6.33
C GLY A 44 -15.85 -35.84 -5.10
N LEU A 45 -14.81 -35.01 -5.20
CA LEU A 45 -13.89 -34.71 -4.10
C LEU A 45 -14.59 -33.87 -3.03
N HIS A 46 -14.53 -34.32 -1.78
CA HIS A 46 -15.03 -33.60 -0.61
C HIS A 46 -13.94 -33.51 0.46
N ILE A 47 -13.54 -32.29 0.83
CA ILE A 47 -12.52 -32.03 1.85
C ILE A 47 -13.15 -31.22 2.99
N PRO A 48 -13.45 -31.85 4.14
CA PRO A 48 -13.84 -31.15 5.36
C PRO A 48 -12.73 -30.24 5.87
N MET A 49 -13.10 -29.04 6.32
CA MET A 49 -12.15 -28.11 6.92
C MET A 49 -12.26 -28.11 8.45
N ASP A 50 -11.11 -27.94 9.09
CA ASP A 50 -10.99 -27.63 10.51
C ASP A 50 -10.94 -26.11 10.72
N PHE A 51 -11.30 -25.67 11.92
CA PHE A 51 -11.22 -24.26 12.29
C PHE A 51 -10.40 -24.03 13.56
N LEU A 52 -9.30 -23.31 13.43
CA LEU A 52 -8.51 -22.80 14.53
C LEU A 52 -8.50 -21.28 14.43
N LYS A 53 -9.28 -20.61 15.30
CA LYS A 53 -9.51 -19.16 15.21
C LYS A 53 -8.19 -18.39 15.03
N PRO A 54 -8.08 -17.53 14.01
CA PRO A 54 -9.13 -17.07 13.09
C PRO A 54 -9.23 -17.83 11.75
N ILE A 55 -8.58 -18.98 11.59
CA ILE A 55 -8.25 -19.61 10.30
C ILE A 55 -9.04 -20.92 10.10
N SER A 56 -9.67 -21.05 8.93
CA SER A 56 -10.14 -22.33 8.37
C SER A 56 -9.00 -23.01 7.62
N PHE A 57 -8.75 -24.30 7.86
CA PHE A 57 -7.66 -25.04 7.23
C PHE A 57 -8.02 -26.51 7.08
N PHE A 58 -7.26 -27.24 6.26
CA PHE A 58 -7.28 -28.70 6.24
C PHE A 58 -5.83 -29.20 6.25
N ALA A 59 -5.61 -30.41 6.75
CA ALA A 59 -4.27 -30.99 6.80
C ALA A 59 -3.81 -31.41 5.41
N CYS A 60 -2.68 -30.86 4.97
CA CYS A 60 -2.04 -31.23 3.71
C CYS A 60 -0.61 -31.69 3.94
N ARG A 61 -0.16 -32.65 3.13
CA ARG A 61 1.25 -33.10 3.09
C ARG A 61 1.72 -33.27 1.65
N LYS A 62 3.04 -33.30 1.46
CA LYS A 62 3.62 -33.69 0.18
C LYS A 62 3.34 -35.19 -0.05
N PRO A 63 2.81 -35.61 -1.22
CA PRO A 63 2.66 -37.02 -1.55
C PRO A 63 4.03 -37.69 -1.71
N ALA A 64 4.11 -38.98 -1.39
CA ALA A 64 5.27 -39.80 -1.71
C ALA A 64 5.26 -40.20 -3.20
N LEU A 65 6.42 -40.58 -3.75
CA LEU A 65 6.53 -40.95 -5.17
C LEU A 65 5.66 -42.15 -5.54
N SER A 66 5.51 -43.13 -4.64
CA SER A 66 4.63 -44.28 -4.85
C SER A 66 3.14 -43.92 -4.84
N GLU A 67 2.77 -42.85 -4.14
CA GLU A 67 1.36 -42.42 -3.98
C GLU A 67 0.85 -41.65 -5.20
N LEU A 68 1.76 -41.13 -6.05
CA LEU A 68 1.40 -40.41 -7.27
C LEU A 68 0.72 -41.31 -8.30
N ASP A 69 1.06 -42.60 -8.33
CA ASP A 69 0.46 -43.58 -9.25
C ASP A 69 -0.79 -44.25 -8.66
N GLU A 70 -0.94 -44.20 -7.33
CA GLU A 70 -2.03 -44.87 -6.60
C GLU A 70 -3.29 -44.00 -6.47
N TYR A 71 -3.13 -42.68 -6.34
CA TYR A 71 -4.23 -41.75 -6.13
C TYR A 71 -4.52 -40.90 -7.36
N VAL A 72 -5.81 -40.57 -7.55
CA VAL A 72 -6.25 -39.71 -8.65
C VAL A 72 -5.82 -38.27 -8.40
N SER A 73 -5.16 -37.66 -9.38
CA SER A 73 -4.87 -36.23 -9.38
C SER A 73 -6.13 -35.44 -9.72
N VAL A 74 -6.60 -34.61 -8.79
CA VAL A 74 -7.71 -33.68 -9.03
C VAL A 74 -7.12 -32.30 -9.35
N GLU A 75 -7.45 -31.76 -10.51
CA GLU A 75 -7.08 -30.40 -10.89
C GLU A 75 -8.03 -29.41 -10.21
N MET A 76 -7.46 -28.45 -9.47
CA MET A 76 -8.24 -27.52 -8.66
C MET A 76 -8.19 -26.07 -9.17
N THR A 77 -7.41 -25.81 -10.20
CA THR A 77 -7.17 -24.46 -10.73
C THR A 77 -6.99 -24.55 -12.23
N SER A 78 -7.43 -23.52 -12.95
CA SER A 78 -7.25 -23.44 -14.40
C SER A 78 -5.77 -23.35 -14.78
N SER A 79 -5.44 -23.86 -15.97
CA SER A 79 -4.15 -23.66 -16.64
C SER A 79 -3.97 -22.25 -17.21
N VAL A 80 -5.06 -21.49 -17.34
CA VAL A 80 -5.04 -20.09 -17.78
C VAL A 80 -4.41 -19.21 -16.70
N PRO A 81 -3.57 -18.23 -17.05
CA PRO A 81 -3.01 -17.29 -16.08
C PRO A 81 -4.10 -16.57 -15.27
N TRP A 82 -3.98 -16.60 -13.94
CA TRP A 82 -4.89 -15.92 -13.03
C TRP A 82 -4.57 -14.43 -12.94
N GLU A 83 -5.55 -13.56 -13.24
CA GLU A 83 -5.45 -12.10 -13.19
C GLU A 83 -6.34 -11.50 -12.07
N PRO A 84 -5.84 -11.32 -10.84
CA PRO A 84 -6.68 -10.93 -9.69
C PRO A 84 -7.31 -9.52 -9.74
N TYR A 85 -6.81 -8.65 -10.63
CA TYR A 85 -7.17 -7.22 -10.67
C TYR A 85 -7.82 -6.84 -12.00
N ASP A 86 -8.57 -7.77 -12.58
CA ASP A 86 -9.31 -7.54 -13.81
C ASP A 86 -10.46 -6.51 -13.57
N PRO A 87 -10.51 -5.40 -14.34
CA PRO A 87 -11.57 -4.41 -14.23
C PRO A 87 -12.95 -4.95 -14.66
N GLU A 88 -13.03 -5.97 -15.53
CA GLU A 88 -14.31 -6.52 -15.97
C GLU A 88 -15.04 -7.20 -14.83
N SER A 89 -14.33 -8.02 -14.04
CA SER A 89 -14.82 -8.69 -12.83
C SER A 89 -15.44 -7.70 -11.83
N SER A 90 -14.80 -6.54 -11.63
CA SER A 90 -15.33 -5.47 -10.77
C SER A 90 -16.61 -4.84 -11.32
N CYS A 91 -16.71 -4.69 -12.65
CA CYS A 91 -17.89 -4.16 -13.32
C CYS A 91 -19.08 -5.14 -13.22
N ILE A 92 -18.83 -6.43 -13.43
CA ILE A 92 -19.83 -7.50 -13.30
C ILE A 92 -20.44 -7.50 -11.90
N GLU A 93 -19.60 -7.49 -10.85
CA GLU A 93 -20.07 -7.45 -9.46
C GLU A 93 -20.92 -6.20 -9.16
N GLN A 94 -20.54 -5.03 -9.68
CA GLN A 94 -21.33 -3.80 -9.53
C GLN A 94 -22.69 -3.89 -10.23
N ASN A 95 -22.74 -4.50 -11.41
CA ASN A 95 -23.98 -4.68 -12.17
C ASN A 95 -24.91 -5.69 -11.47
N LEU A 96 -24.36 -6.81 -10.97
CA LEU A 96 -25.12 -7.80 -10.18
C LEU A 96 -25.68 -7.16 -8.90
N ARG A 97 -24.89 -6.34 -8.20
CA ARG A 97 -25.39 -5.59 -7.03
C ARG A 97 -26.57 -4.70 -7.38
N ARG A 98 -26.51 -3.96 -8.49
CA ARG A 98 -27.63 -3.12 -8.95
C ARG A 98 -28.86 -3.94 -9.33
N GLN A 99 -28.67 -5.14 -9.87
CA GLN A 99 -29.75 -6.01 -10.29
C GLN A 99 -30.49 -6.66 -9.10
N TYR A 100 -29.75 -7.10 -8.06
CA TYR A 100 -30.32 -7.85 -6.93
C TYR A 100 -30.57 -7.00 -5.67
N GLN A 101 -29.93 -5.84 -5.52
CA GLN A 101 -30.34 -4.83 -4.55
C GLN A 101 -31.32 -3.88 -5.24
N GLY A 102 -32.62 -4.23 -5.23
CA GLY A 102 -33.67 -3.33 -5.69
C GLY A 102 -33.50 -1.92 -5.10
N ASP A 103 -33.88 -0.88 -5.87
CA ASP A 103 -33.74 0.57 -5.67
C ASP A 103 -33.61 1.07 -4.21
N ILE A 104 -32.50 0.77 -3.54
CA ILE A 104 -32.05 1.46 -2.34
C ILE A 104 -30.76 2.18 -2.73
N ALA A 105 -30.97 3.21 -3.53
CA ALA A 105 -30.03 4.30 -3.75
C ALA A 105 -29.78 5.04 -2.43
N THR A 106 -29.03 4.44 -1.51
CA THR A 106 -28.29 5.19 -0.52
C THR A 106 -26.93 4.53 -0.31
N GLN A 107 -25.88 5.17 -0.81
CA GLN A 107 -24.55 5.08 -0.22
C GLN A 107 -24.64 5.66 1.21
N ARG A 108 -25.28 4.94 2.12
CA ARG A 108 -25.22 5.27 3.54
C ARG A 108 -23.82 4.92 4.00
N ILE A 109 -23.05 5.96 4.32
CA ILE A 109 -21.81 5.83 5.07
C ILE A 109 -22.22 5.34 6.46
N TYR A 110 -22.03 4.06 6.74
CA TYR A 110 -22.24 3.50 8.07
C TYR A 110 -20.94 3.64 8.87
N SER A 111 -20.97 4.43 9.94
CA SER A 111 -19.93 4.38 10.98
C SER A 111 -20.14 3.10 11.79
N VAL A 112 -19.21 2.14 11.69
CA VAL A 112 -19.23 0.93 12.53
C VAL A 112 -18.61 1.27 13.88
N GLU A 113 -19.45 1.64 14.85
CA GLU A 113 -19.05 1.76 16.25
C GLU A 113 -18.93 0.36 16.85
N ARG A 114 -17.75 0.02 17.38
CA ARG A 114 -17.58 -1.21 18.17
C ARG A 114 -18.08 -0.94 19.58
N SER A 115 -19.18 -1.56 19.95
CA SER A 115 -19.65 -1.58 21.34
C SER A 115 -18.84 -2.61 22.15
N ASP A 116 -17.82 -2.14 22.84
CA ASP A 116 -17.23 -2.91 23.94
C ASP A 116 -18.20 -2.87 25.13
N PRO A 117 -18.60 -4.02 25.73
CA PRO A 117 -19.62 -4.07 26.78
C PRO A 117 -19.18 -3.46 28.14
N ASN A 118 -17.98 -2.89 28.23
CA ASN A 118 -17.47 -2.21 29.42
C ASN A 118 -17.27 -0.70 29.25
N TYR A 119 -17.79 -0.11 28.16
CA TYR A 119 -17.77 1.34 28.01
C TYR A 119 -19.20 1.89 28.04
N ARG A 120 -19.57 2.54 29.16
CA ARG A 120 -20.79 3.34 29.24
C ARG A 120 -20.72 4.43 28.17
N SER A 121 -21.43 4.22 27.08
CA SER A 121 -21.67 5.23 26.04
C SER A 121 -22.44 6.39 26.67
N ILE A 122 -21.78 7.54 26.85
CA ILE A 122 -22.45 8.79 27.14
C ILE A 122 -22.99 9.28 25.80
N CYS A 123 -24.31 9.37 25.70
CA CYS A 123 -25.04 9.88 24.54
C CYS A 123 -24.41 11.22 24.06
N PRO A 124 -24.12 11.40 22.76
CA PRO A 124 -23.54 12.65 22.23
C PRO A 124 -24.48 13.86 22.38
N LEU A 125 -25.76 13.63 22.71
CA LEU A 125 -26.77 14.65 22.93
C LEU A 125 -26.88 15.12 24.38
N ALA A 126 -26.17 14.51 25.34
CA ALA A 126 -26.20 14.92 26.75
C ALA A 126 -25.21 16.06 27.06
N LEU A 127 -24.12 16.18 26.30
CA LEU A 127 -23.12 17.24 26.48
C LEU A 127 -23.65 18.65 26.18
N PRO A 128 -24.42 18.89 25.10
CA PRO A 128 -24.96 20.21 24.81
C PRO A 128 -26.08 20.64 25.78
N ILE A 129 -26.77 19.67 26.41
CA ILE A 129 -27.86 19.93 27.36
C ILE A 129 -27.30 20.19 28.77
N ALA A 130 -26.19 19.57 29.14
CA ALA A 130 -25.54 19.75 30.45
C ALA A 130 -24.71 21.04 30.57
N LEU A 131 -24.22 21.58 29.46
CA LEU A 131 -23.43 22.82 29.39
C LEU A 131 -24.32 23.98 28.94
N GLY A 132 -25.33 24.31 29.75
CA GLY A 132 -26.16 25.48 29.52
C GLY A 132 -25.33 26.76 29.37
N ASP A 133 -25.67 27.55 28.35
CA ASP A 133 -25.37 28.98 28.15
C ASP A 133 -24.16 29.54 28.94
N ARG A 134 -22.94 29.09 28.65
CA ARG A 134 -21.68 29.77 28.99
C ARG A 134 -20.45 29.00 28.48
N VAL A 135 -20.12 29.18 27.21
CA VAL A 135 -18.71 29.18 26.80
C VAL A 135 -18.54 30.30 25.78
N GLU A 136 -18.02 31.43 26.26
CA GLU A 136 -17.42 32.44 25.40
C GLU A 136 -16.34 31.76 24.56
N ALA A 137 -16.51 31.76 23.25
CA ALA A 137 -15.51 31.26 22.33
C ALA A 137 -14.31 32.22 22.36
N THR A 138 -13.28 31.90 23.13
CA THR A 138 -11.95 32.48 22.93
C THR A 138 -11.46 32.08 21.54
N ILE A 139 -11.35 33.09 20.66
CA ILE A 139 -10.76 32.95 19.33
C ILE A 139 -9.27 32.69 19.54
N ASP A 140 -8.90 31.42 19.55
CA ASP A 140 -7.50 31.02 19.52
C ASP A 140 -6.96 31.31 18.11
N GLY A 141 -5.85 32.05 18.05
CA GLY A 141 -5.28 32.51 16.79
C GLY A 141 -5.02 31.35 15.83
N VAL A 142 -5.46 31.49 14.58
CA VAL A 142 -5.14 30.55 13.50
C VAL A 142 -3.63 30.53 13.29
N LYS A 143 -2.95 29.61 13.96
CA LYS A 143 -1.60 29.22 13.56
C LYS A 143 -1.75 28.45 12.26
N THR A 144 -1.24 29.04 11.18
CA THR A 144 -0.92 28.29 9.97
C THR A 144 0.23 27.36 10.31
N ASP A 145 -0.12 26.17 10.79
CA ASP A 145 0.84 25.10 11.00
C ASP A 145 1.51 24.85 9.64
N GLY A 146 2.82 25.04 9.57
CA GLY A 146 3.58 24.85 8.34
C GLY A 146 3.22 23.49 7.76
N LYS A 147 2.81 23.46 6.49
CA LYS A 147 2.28 22.26 5.80
C LYS A 147 3.06 21.00 6.18
N SER A 148 2.55 20.18 7.09
CA SER A 148 3.19 18.91 7.43
C SER A 148 2.71 17.86 6.43
N TYR A 149 3.34 17.82 5.26
CA TYR A 149 3.11 16.80 4.23
C TYR A 149 3.63 15.41 4.66
N LEU A 150 4.22 15.30 5.85
CA LEU A 150 4.68 14.07 6.48
C LEU A 150 3.49 13.28 7.04
N VAL A 151 3.41 12.01 6.68
CA VAL A 151 2.38 11.09 7.18
C VAL A 151 2.58 10.89 8.68
N LYS A 152 1.57 11.26 9.46
CA LYS A 152 1.58 11.07 10.92
C LYS A 152 1.46 9.57 11.27
N PRO A 153 2.03 9.10 12.40
CA PRO A 153 1.94 7.70 12.81
C PRO A 153 0.50 7.20 12.94
N GLU A 154 -0.42 8.04 13.41
CA GLU A 154 -1.86 7.72 13.54
C GLU A 154 -2.51 7.50 12.18
N GLN A 155 -2.22 8.37 11.21
CA GLN A 155 -2.71 8.25 9.84
C GLN A 155 -2.18 6.98 9.18
N LEU A 156 -0.90 6.64 9.41
CA LEU A 156 -0.32 5.40 8.90
C LEU A 156 -0.97 4.17 9.55
N ALA A 157 -1.16 4.19 10.87
CA ALA A 157 -1.82 3.11 11.62
C ALA A 157 -3.23 2.84 11.09
N GLN A 158 -4.01 3.90 10.86
CA GLN A 158 -5.37 3.79 10.32
C GLN A 158 -5.38 3.26 8.88
N ARG A 159 -4.51 3.78 8.01
CA ARG A 159 -4.44 3.38 6.60
C ARG A 159 -3.98 1.94 6.43
N TRP A 160 -2.96 1.53 7.19
CA TRP A 160 -2.35 0.21 7.06
C TRP A 160 -2.94 -0.82 8.04
N ARG A 161 -3.90 -0.41 8.88
CA ARG A 161 -4.54 -1.23 9.92
C ARG A 161 -3.51 -1.93 10.84
N ILE A 162 -2.44 -1.21 11.17
CA ILE A 162 -1.39 -1.67 12.08
C ILE A 162 -1.50 -0.95 13.42
N SER A 163 -0.92 -1.51 14.47
CA SER A 163 -0.89 -0.85 15.78
C SER A 163 -0.13 0.49 15.70
N LEU A 164 -0.50 1.45 16.56
CA LEU A 164 0.16 2.75 16.62
C LEU A 164 1.67 2.63 16.86
N GLU A 165 2.07 1.67 17.69
CA GLU A 165 3.48 1.39 17.95
C GLU A 165 4.19 0.81 16.72
N CYS A 166 3.54 -0.11 16.00
CA CYS A 166 4.05 -0.63 14.74
C CYS A 166 4.23 0.50 13.71
N ALA A 167 3.25 1.38 13.55
CA ALA A 167 3.35 2.54 12.69
C ALA A 167 4.52 3.47 13.06
N ARG A 168 4.74 3.73 14.36
CA ARG A 168 5.90 4.51 14.85
C ARG A 168 7.23 3.83 14.49
N ARG A 169 7.33 2.51 14.67
CA ARG A 169 8.54 1.74 14.31
C ARG A 169 8.78 1.78 12.80
N THR A 170 7.73 1.62 12.00
CA THR A 170 7.80 1.72 10.54
C THR A 170 8.30 3.09 10.11
N LEU A 171 7.72 4.18 10.64
CA LEU A 171 8.15 5.54 10.31
C LEU A 171 9.56 5.90 10.78
N ARG A 172 10.06 5.27 11.84
CA ARG A 172 11.47 5.43 12.25
C ARG A 172 12.44 4.74 11.28
N LYS A 173 12.00 3.67 10.60
CA LYS A 173 12.83 2.89 9.68
C LYS A 173 12.70 3.34 8.23
N THR A 174 11.54 3.88 7.84
CA THR A 174 11.29 4.36 6.48
C THR A 174 11.50 5.86 6.38
N THR A 175 11.99 6.34 5.23
CA THR A 175 12.15 7.77 4.98
C THR A 175 11.13 8.25 3.96
N GLN A 176 10.40 9.32 4.27
CA GLN A 176 9.38 9.88 3.38
C GLN A 176 9.98 10.99 2.50
N ARG A 177 10.76 10.61 1.48
CA ARG A 177 11.50 11.57 0.64
C ARG A 177 10.76 12.01 -0.62
N ALA A 178 9.93 11.15 -1.21
CA ALA A 178 9.12 11.47 -2.39
C ALA A 178 7.67 11.78 -2.00
N LEU A 179 7.48 12.71 -1.05
CA LEU A 179 6.14 13.14 -0.64
C LEU A 179 5.51 14.02 -1.74
N ARG A 180 4.23 13.74 -2.03
CA ARG A 180 3.42 14.51 -2.99
C ARG A 180 2.45 15.39 -2.22
N ASP A 181 2.38 16.67 -2.56
CA ASP A 181 1.38 17.58 -2.00
C ASP A 181 0.04 17.39 -2.73
N TRP A 182 -0.92 16.79 -2.03
CA TRP A 182 -2.27 16.56 -2.54
C TRP A 182 -3.25 17.69 -2.20
N THR A 183 -2.84 18.72 -1.44
CA THR A 183 -3.75 19.80 -1.02
C THR A 183 -4.10 20.81 -2.11
N LYS A 184 -3.29 20.91 -3.17
CA LYS A 184 -3.46 21.88 -4.27
C LYS A 184 -3.50 21.19 -5.64
N VAL A 185 -4.25 20.09 -5.74
CA VAL A 185 -4.40 19.39 -7.02
C VAL A 185 -5.65 19.91 -7.72
N GLU A 186 -5.46 20.95 -8.53
CA GLU A 186 -6.47 21.44 -9.46
C GLU A 186 -6.11 20.96 -10.88
N GLY A 187 -7.02 20.21 -11.52
CA GLY A 187 -6.92 19.83 -12.94
C GLY A 187 -5.94 18.68 -13.30
N SER A 188 -5.67 18.55 -14.60
CA SER A 188 -4.84 17.49 -15.23
C SER A 188 -3.33 17.77 -15.19
N ARG A 189 -2.83 18.48 -14.17
CA ARG A 189 -1.43 18.86 -14.09
C ARG A 189 -0.53 17.63 -13.90
N ARG A 190 0.41 17.42 -14.83
CA ARG A 190 1.44 16.38 -14.69
C ARG A 190 2.31 16.67 -13.47
N PHE A 191 2.37 15.71 -12.55
CA PHE A 191 3.27 15.77 -11.40
C PHE A 191 4.72 15.60 -11.86
N ARG A 192 5.64 16.33 -11.21
CA ARG A 192 7.06 16.06 -11.39
C ARG A 192 7.37 14.66 -10.86
N PRO A 193 8.13 13.84 -11.61
CA PRO A 193 8.37 12.47 -11.22
C PRO A 193 9.51 12.39 -10.18
N THR A 194 9.29 12.98 -9.01
CA THR A 194 10.25 13.00 -7.88
C THR A 194 10.61 11.59 -7.41
N GLN A 195 9.79 10.58 -7.71
CA GLN A 195 10.06 9.18 -7.38
C GLN A 195 11.32 8.64 -8.04
N PHE A 196 11.67 9.10 -9.26
CA PHE A 196 12.87 8.61 -9.96
C PHE A 196 14.15 9.00 -9.22
N GLN A 197 14.11 10.02 -8.36
CA GLN A 197 15.22 10.37 -7.48
C GLN A 197 15.49 9.33 -6.37
N LEU A 198 14.58 8.37 -6.15
CA LEU A 198 14.76 7.29 -5.19
C LEU A 198 15.53 6.11 -5.76
N GLU A 199 15.64 6.01 -7.09
CA GLU A 199 16.40 4.94 -7.77
C GLU A 199 17.91 5.11 -7.59
N TYR A 200 18.36 6.34 -7.38
CA TYR A 200 19.77 6.69 -7.26
C TYR A 200 20.25 6.69 -5.80
N PRO A 201 21.52 6.33 -5.54
CA PRO A 201 22.10 6.39 -4.20
C PRO A 201 22.05 7.82 -3.65
N ARG A 202 22.06 7.94 -2.31
CA ARG A 202 21.99 9.23 -1.62
C ARG A 202 23.21 9.40 -0.74
N LEU A 203 23.88 10.53 -0.90
CA LEU A 203 25.02 10.93 -0.09
C LEU A 203 24.52 11.64 1.16
N ARG A 204 25.14 11.35 2.30
CA ARG A 204 24.94 12.09 3.55
C ARG A 204 25.94 13.25 3.66
N ALA A 205 26.17 13.93 2.55
CA ALA A 205 27.09 15.05 2.45
C ALA A 205 26.39 16.22 1.76
N ASP A 206 26.84 17.41 2.12
CA ASP A 206 26.50 18.64 1.43
C ASP A 206 27.55 18.83 0.34
N ILE A 207 27.08 19.11 -0.88
CA ILE A 207 27.93 19.35 -2.05
C ILE A 207 27.83 20.82 -2.40
N TRP A 208 28.96 21.46 -2.63
CA TRP A 208 29.05 22.80 -3.18
C TRP A 208 29.38 22.70 -4.66
N ALA A 209 28.70 23.51 -5.47
CA ALA A 209 28.93 23.59 -6.91
C ALA A 209 29.46 24.97 -7.29
N ASP A 210 30.47 25.00 -8.17
CA ASP A 210 30.97 26.22 -8.79
C ASP A 210 31.27 25.95 -10.27
N ILE A 211 31.10 26.97 -11.12
CA ILE A 211 31.35 26.86 -12.55
C ILE A 211 32.46 27.84 -12.88
N LYS A 212 33.49 27.34 -13.56
CA LYS A 212 34.62 28.17 -13.99
C LYS A 212 34.80 28.09 -15.49
N GLN A 213 35.07 29.26 -16.08
CA GLN A 213 35.56 29.36 -17.45
C GLN A 213 37.08 29.20 -17.45
N GLY A 214 37.59 28.29 -18.27
CA GLY A 214 39.03 28.09 -18.44
C GLY A 214 39.68 29.21 -19.25
N PRO A 215 41.00 29.40 -19.12
CA PRO A 215 41.74 30.40 -19.91
C PRO A 215 41.84 30.02 -21.40
N CYS A 216 41.67 28.75 -21.73
CA CYS A 216 41.74 28.21 -23.08
C CYS A 216 40.73 27.08 -23.26
N VAL A 217 40.42 26.77 -24.53
CA VAL A 217 39.55 25.64 -24.88
C VAL A 217 40.35 24.34 -24.73
N SER A 218 39.77 23.34 -24.08
CA SER A 218 40.35 22.00 -23.98
C SER A 218 40.45 21.30 -25.33
N ALA A 219 41.25 20.23 -25.42
CA ALA A 219 41.40 19.44 -26.65
C ALA A 219 40.07 18.88 -27.18
N GLU A 220 39.09 18.64 -26.29
CA GLU A 220 37.75 18.14 -26.63
C GLU A 220 36.75 19.26 -27.03
N GLY A 221 37.21 20.53 -27.03
CA GLY A 221 36.37 21.67 -27.37
C GLY A 221 35.54 22.23 -26.21
N ASN A 222 35.84 21.86 -24.96
CA ASN A 222 35.16 22.37 -23.76
C ASN A 222 35.86 23.62 -23.22
N THR A 223 35.07 24.61 -22.79
CA THR A 223 35.57 25.93 -22.31
C THR A 223 35.27 26.14 -20.82
N TYR A 224 34.23 25.48 -20.30
CA TYR A 224 33.79 25.60 -18.92
C TYR A 224 34.01 24.29 -18.17
N VAL A 225 34.12 24.36 -16.85
CA VAL A 225 34.16 23.20 -15.95
C VAL A 225 33.20 23.45 -14.79
N ALA A 226 32.26 22.53 -14.57
CA ALA A 226 31.45 22.47 -13.37
C ALA A 226 32.16 21.62 -12.32
N VAL A 227 32.55 22.23 -11.20
CA VAL A 227 33.25 21.57 -10.10
C VAL A 227 32.27 21.37 -8.96
N TYR A 228 32.14 20.12 -8.52
CA TYR A 228 31.38 19.72 -7.35
C TYR A 228 32.33 19.26 -6.27
N ALA A 229 32.22 19.82 -5.07
CA ALA A 229 33.11 19.50 -3.97
C ALA A 229 32.33 19.27 -2.67
N THR A 230 32.96 18.57 -1.74
CA THR A 230 32.46 18.33 -0.38
C THR A 230 33.53 18.78 0.63
N ALA A 231 33.12 19.04 1.87
CA ALA A 231 34.03 19.42 2.95
C ALA A 231 35.00 18.29 3.31
N CYS A 232 34.62 17.04 3.03
CA CYS A 232 35.46 15.86 3.23
C CYS A 232 36.47 15.63 2.10
N GLN A 233 36.95 16.71 1.45
CA GLN A 233 38.02 16.71 0.44
C GLN A 233 37.75 15.88 -0.83
N TRP A 234 36.50 15.49 -1.07
CA TRP A 234 36.10 14.91 -2.34
C TRP A 234 35.69 16.03 -3.31
N ALA A 235 36.22 16.00 -4.53
CA ALA A 235 35.86 16.92 -5.60
C ALA A 235 35.82 16.21 -6.95
N ARG A 236 34.92 16.66 -7.83
CA ARG A 236 34.79 16.15 -9.20
C ARG A 236 34.44 17.28 -10.17
N GLY A 237 35.15 17.35 -11.28
CA GLY A 237 34.91 18.30 -12.36
C GLY A 237 34.27 17.64 -13.57
N TYR A 238 33.30 18.30 -14.18
CA TYR A 238 32.71 17.94 -15.48
C TYR A 238 32.98 19.05 -16.49
N ALA A 239 33.59 18.71 -17.62
CA ALA A 239 33.87 19.67 -18.67
C ALA A 239 32.60 19.97 -19.49
N LEU A 240 32.42 21.24 -19.86
CA LEU A 240 31.23 21.76 -20.51
C LEU A 240 31.61 22.67 -21.69
N LYS A 241 30.82 22.64 -22.77
CA LYS A 241 31.02 23.56 -23.90
C LYS A 241 30.42 24.93 -23.59
N LYS A 242 29.29 24.96 -22.90
CA LYS A 242 28.56 26.17 -22.50
C LYS A 242 28.13 26.10 -21.04
N GLU A 243 28.02 27.25 -20.39
CA GLU A 243 27.50 27.36 -19.02
C GLU A 243 26.06 26.82 -18.90
N SER A 244 25.24 26.96 -19.94
CA SER A 244 23.86 26.43 -19.94
C SER A 244 23.75 24.91 -19.80
N GLU A 245 24.84 24.16 -20.06
CA GLU A 245 24.86 22.70 -20.02
C GLU A 245 25.08 22.13 -18.60
N VAL A 246 25.18 22.98 -17.57
CA VAL A 246 25.39 22.56 -16.17
C VAL A 246 24.32 21.57 -15.71
N SER A 247 23.06 21.75 -16.15
CA SER A 247 21.98 20.81 -15.85
C SER A 247 22.33 19.37 -16.23
N ASN A 248 23.07 19.16 -17.32
CA ASN A 248 23.46 17.83 -17.77
C ASN A 248 24.55 17.23 -16.87
N SER A 249 25.56 18.03 -16.51
CA SER A 249 26.61 17.59 -15.56
C SER A 249 26.03 17.19 -14.20
N LEU A 250 24.98 17.86 -13.75
CA LEU A 250 24.32 17.61 -12.49
C LEU A 250 23.53 16.29 -12.54
N GLN A 251 22.88 15.98 -13.67
CA GLN A 251 22.25 14.68 -13.88
C GLN A 251 23.29 13.55 -13.92
N GLU A 252 24.44 13.77 -14.54
CA GLU A 252 25.55 12.81 -14.58
C GLU A 252 26.13 12.55 -13.18
N LEU A 253 26.38 13.62 -12.41
CA LEU A 253 26.79 13.55 -11.00
C LEU A 253 25.83 12.69 -10.17
N PHE A 254 24.52 12.90 -10.33
CA PHE A 254 23.50 12.16 -9.58
C PHE A 254 23.41 10.68 -9.98
N ARG A 255 23.72 10.35 -11.24
CA ARG A 255 23.78 8.96 -11.70
C ARG A 255 25.02 8.24 -11.19
N ASP A 256 26.16 8.93 -11.21
CA ASP A 256 27.46 8.35 -10.86
C ASP A 256 27.65 8.20 -9.35
N ILE A 257 27.36 9.26 -8.59
CA ILE A 257 27.71 9.34 -7.16
C ILE A 257 26.45 9.36 -6.29
N GLY A 258 25.37 9.96 -6.81
CA GLY A 258 24.10 10.04 -6.11
C GLY A 258 23.70 11.45 -5.70
N PHE A 259 22.51 11.54 -5.10
CA PHE A 259 21.93 12.81 -4.68
C PHE A 259 22.47 13.25 -3.31
N PRO A 260 22.98 14.49 -3.18
CA PRO A 260 23.41 15.02 -1.89
C PRO A 260 22.24 15.35 -0.97
N ARG A 261 22.57 15.70 0.27
CA ARG A 261 21.60 16.21 1.24
C ARG A 261 21.21 17.65 0.91
N VAL A 262 22.21 18.46 0.57
CA VAL A 262 22.08 19.86 0.13
C VAL A 262 23.03 20.04 -1.05
N LEU A 263 22.55 20.77 -2.06
CA LEU A 263 23.31 21.25 -3.21
C LEU A 263 23.07 22.75 -3.34
#